data_AF-A0A7S2ICW0-F1
#
_entry.id   AF-A0A7S2ICW0-F1
#
_cell.length_a   1.000
_cell.length_b   1.000
_cell.length_c   1.000
_cell.angle_alpha   90.00
_cell.angle_beta   90.00
_cell.angle_gamma   90.00
#
_symmetry.space_group_name_H-M   'P 1'
#
loop_
_entity.id
_entity.type
_entity.pdbx_description
1 polymer ?
#
loop_
_entity_poly.entity_id
_entity_poly.type
_entity_poly.pdbx_seq_one_letter_code
_entity_poly.pdbx_strand_id
1 'polypeptide(L)'
;MVDVSAWLDDHPRNVVAVHCKAGKGRTGLMVCCLLLWRGYFKSMADALDFYAKMRTDDMDGVTIPSQRRFCLYFEHWLTRPGCARSFSPEGPPMLRIKYIALEPAPKALSARDCFFSILQSGGRCWRGEELTDSRSLGSKIKSSTVGLATPGRKPSLEWDWGPIGNGPLDLARGAVVRGDVRIDLHSKDKRVLRFWFHTAFVEKGLLRLTKIELDGPHKDRKCKHYEEEFAVSVYFDTNPACEDA
;
A
#
# COMPACT_ATOMS: atom_id res chain seq x y z
N MET A 1 0.22 4.21 -20.06
CA MET A 1 -0.66 5.26 -20.64
C MET A 1 -0.14 5.78 -21.95
N VAL A 2 1.18 6.02 -22.11
CA VAL A 2 1.80 6.48 -23.36
C VAL A 2 1.41 5.61 -24.57
N ASP A 3 1.60 4.30 -24.48
CA ASP A 3 1.26 3.34 -25.56
C ASP A 3 -0.21 3.43 -26.01
N VAL A 4 -1.14 3.28 -25.06
CA VAL A 4 -2.59 3.38 -25.32
C VAL A 4 -3.00 4.74 -25.89
N SER A 5 -2.38 5.83 -25.42
CA SER A 5 -2.64 7.17 -25.95
C SER A 5 -2.13 7.30 -27.38
N ALA A 6 -0.92 6.82 -27.67
CA ALA A 6 -0.34 6.84 -29.01
C ALA A 6 -1.20 6.05 -30.00
N TRP A 7 -1.69 4.88 -29.60
CA TRP A 7 -2.65 4.10 -30.41
C TRP A 7 -3.93 4.89 -30.71
N LEU A 8 -4.49 5.60 -29.73
CA LEU A 8 -5.71 6.41 -29.96
C LEU A 8 -5.45 7.65 -30.82
N ASP A 9 -4.23 8.21 -30.76
CA ASP A 9 -3.82 9.38 -31.55
C ASP A 9 -3.46 9.03 -33.01
N ASP A 10 -3.04 7.80 -33.27
CA ASP A 10 -2.63 7.32 -34.59
C ASP A 10 -3.76 7.40 -35.62
N HIS A 11 -5.01 7.12 -35.23
CA HIS A 11 -6.14 7.22 -36.15
C HIS A 11 -7.48 7.46 -35.42
N PRO A 12 -8.38 8.35 -35.93
CA PRO A 12 -9.63 8.72 -35.25
C PRO A 12 -10.65 7.58 -35.10
N ARG A 13 -10.47 6.47 -35.82
CA ARG A 13 -11.29 5.25 -35.67
C ARG A 13 -10.68 4.20 -34.75
N ASN A 14 -9.50 4.45 -34.17
CA ASN A 14 -8.87 3.49 -33.28
C ASN A 14 -9.67 3.37 -31.98
N VAL A 15 -9.84 2.13 -31.53
CA VAL A 15 -10.59 1.78 -30.33
C VAL A 15 -9.68 0.99 -29.40
N VAL A 16 -9.85 1.21 -28.09
CA VAL A 16 -9.17 0.45 -27.05
C VAL A 16 -10.22 -0.32 -26.25
N ALA A 17 -10.09 -1.64 -26.23
CA ALA A 17 -10.91 -2.51 -25.38
C ALA A 17 -10.11 -2.96 -24.17
N VAL A 18 -10.46 -2.46 -22.97
CA VAL A 18 -9.82 -2.86 -21.71
C VAL A 18 -10.71 -3.87 -21.00
N HIS A 19 -10.18 -5.06 -20.72
CA HIS A 19 -10.94 -6.11 -20.04
C HIS A 19 -10.17 -6.75 -18.88
N CYS A 20 -10.92 -7.43 -18.02
CA CYS A 20 -10.38 -8.34 -17.02
C CYS A 20 -11.36 -9.52 -16.89
N LYS A 21 -11.52 -10.11 -15.71
CA LYS A 21 -12.51 -11.19 -15.51
C LYS A 21 -13.96 -10.67 -15.50
N ALA A 22 -14.27 -9.68 -14.66
CA ALA A 22 -15.63 -9.14 -14.51
C ALA A 22 -15.80 -7.73 -15.12
N GLY A 23 -14.71 -7.10 -15.57
CA GLY A 23 -14.75 -5.76 -16.15
C GLY A 23 -15.18 -4.65 -15.17
N LYS A 24 -14.98 -4.82 -13.86
CA LYS A 24 -15.19 -3.79 -12.81
C LYS A 24 -13.85 -3.22 -12.33
N GLY A 25 -13.33 -3.64 -11.16
CA GLY A 25 -12.19 -2.98 -10.49
C GLY A 25 -10.90 -2.78 -11.31
N ARG A 26 -10.29 -3.86 -11.83
CA ARG A 26 -9.01 -3.76 -12.59
C ARG A 26 -9.16 -2.97 -13.89
N THR A 27 -10.26 -3.20 -14.60
CA THR A 27 -10.60 -2.47 -15.81
C THR A 27 -10.82 -1.00 -15.51
N GLY A 28 -11.61 -0.70 -14.47
CA GLY A 28 -11.91 0.66 -14.04
C GLY A 28 -10.67 1.44 -13.64
N LEU A 29 -9.74 0.85 -12.90
CA LEU A 29 -8.47 1.50 -12.59
C LEU A 29 -7.76 1.97 -13.86
N MET A 30 -7.60 1.09 -14.85
CA MET A 30 -6.92 1.43 -16.10
C MET A 30 -7.70 2.46 -16.93
N VAL A 31 -9.03 2.34 -17.00
CA VAL A 31 -9.90 3.25 -17.76
C VAL A 31 -9.91 4.65 -17.12
N CYS A 32 -10.06 4.75 -15.80
CA CYS A 32 -10.05 6.03 -15.10
C CYS A 32 -8.69 6.75 -15.26
N CYS A 33 -7.57 6.03 -15.12
CA CYS A 33 -6.25 6.62 -15.37
C CYS A 33 -6.07 7.08 -16.83
N LEU A 34 -6.61 6.34 -17.81
CA LEU A 34 -6.57 6.77 -19.21
C LEU A 34 -7.42 8.03 -19.46
N LEU A 35 -8.64 8.08 -18.90
CA LEU A 35 -9.53 9.23 -19.04
C LEU A 35 -8.90 10.50 -18.44
N LEU A 36 -8.26 10.38 -17.27
CA LEU A 36 -7.52 11.46 -16.64
C LEU A 36 -6.29 11.87 -17.48
N TRP A 37 -5.49 10.91 -17.94
CA TRP A 37 -4.30 11.16 -18.78
C TRP A 37 -4.64 11.94 -20.06
N ARG A 38 -5.78 11.63 -20.67
CA ARG A 38 -6.28 12.29 -21.89
C ARG A 38 -6.98 13.63 -21.64
N GLY A 39 -7.11 14.05 -20.38
CA GLY A 39 -7.71 15.33 -20.01
C GLY A 39 -9.23 15.39 -20.12
N TYR A 40 -9.93 14.24 -20.19
CA TYR A 40 -11.40 14.22 -20.18
C TYR A 40 -11.99 14.63 -18.82
N PHE A 41 -11.23 14.41 -17.74
CA PHE A 41 -11.57 14.84 -16.40
C PHE A 41 -10.42 15.64 -15.80
N LYS A 42 -10.76 16.56 -14.89
CA LYS A 42 -9.78 17.34 -14.15
C LYS A 42 -9.32 16.66 -12.87
N SER A 43 -10.14 15.74 -12.34
CA SER A 43 -9.83 14.98 -11.14
C SER A 43 -10.06 13.48 -11.33
N MET A 44 -9.35 12.67 -10.55
CA MET A 44 -9.57 11.23 -10.50
C MET A 44 -10.92 10.88 -9.87
N ALA A 45 -11.42 11.71 -8.96
CA ALA A 45 -12.75 11.52 -8.38
C ALA A 45 -13.83 11.54 -9.47
N ASP A 46 -13.81 12.55 -10.35
CA ASP A 46 -14.78 12.65 -11.46
C ASP A 46 -14.66 11.46 -12.42
N ALA A 47 -13.43 11.01 -12.71
CA ALA A 47 -13.19 9.86 -13.59
C ALA A 47 -13.71 8.55 -12.97
N LEU A 48 -13.59 8.36 -11.66
CA LEU A 48 -14.09 7.20 -10.93
C LEU A 48 -15.62 7.19 -10.90
N ASP A 49 -16.25 8.33 -10.65
CA ASP A 49 -17.70 8.47 -10.60
C ASP A 49 -18.34 8.29 -11.98
N PHE A 50 -17.72 8.86 -13.02
CA PHE A 50 -18.13 8.63 -14.39
C PHE A 50 -18.03 7.14 -14.76
N TYR A 51 -16.91 6.48 -14.44
CA TYR A 51 -16.75 5.05 -14.72
C TYR A 51 -17.81 4.21 -14.00
N ALA A 52 -18.06 4.50 -12.71
CA ALA A 52 -19.08 3.81 -11.92
C ALA A 52 -20.47 3.95 -12.56
N LYS A 53 -20.86 5.17 -12.92
CA LYS A 53 -22.15 5.47 -13.57
C LYS A 53 -22.30 4.78 -14.92
N MET A 54 -21.25 4.74 -15.73
CA MET A 54 -21.31 4.16 -17.08
C MET A 54 -21.23 2.64 -17.08
N ARG A 55 -20.58 2.04 -16.08
CA ARG A 55 -20.31 0.59 -16.05
C ARG A 55 -21.29 -0.20 -15.18
N THR A 56 -21.94 0.43 -14.22
CA THR A 56 -22.70 -0.25 -13.16
C THR A 56 -24.00 0.46 -12.83
N ASP A 57 -25.02 -0.29 -12.44
CA ASP A 57 -26.32 0.27 -12.04
C ASP A 57 -26.33 0.77 -10.57
N ASP A 58 -25.39 0.28 -9.76
CA ASP A 58 -25.31 0.49 -8.30
C ASP A 58 -24.20 1.48 -7.89
N MET A 59 -23.53 2.12 -8.86
CA MET A 59 -22.32 2.93 -8.66
C MET A 59 -21.10 2.17 -8.08
N ASP A 60 -21.15 0.84 -7.98
CA ASP A 60 -20.04 0.02 -7.48
C ASP A 60 -19.05 -0.33 -8.62
N GLY A 61 -18.37 0.69 -9.13
CA GLY A 61 -17.30 0.57 -10.14
C GLY A 61 -15.98 0.04 -9.56
N VAL A 62 -15.05 0.96 -9.23
CA VAL A 62 -13.79 0.63 -8.54
C VAL A 62 -13.98 0.81 -7.04
N THR A 63 -14.24 -0.31 -6.36
CA THR A 63 -14.60 -0.32 -4.94
C THR A 63 -13.49 -0.76 -4.01
N ILE A 64 -12.48 -1.48 -4.50
CA ILE A 64 -11.36 -1.96 -3.67
C ILE A 64 -10.47 -0.75 -3.30
N PRO A 65 -10.24 -0.47 -2.01
CA PRO A 65 -9.50 0.71 -1.59
C PRO A 65 -8.09 0.79 -2.15
N SER A 66 -7.35 -0.31 -2.21
CA SER A 66 -6.02 -0.32 -2.84
C SER A 66 -6.06 0.03 -4.32
N GLN A 67 -7.12 -0.32 -5.05
CA GLN A 67 -7.26 0.10 -6.46
C GLN A 67 -7.52 1.59 -6.56
N ARG A 68 -8.42 2.14 -5.73
CA ARG A 68 -8.69 3.57 -5.67
C ARG A 68 -7.45 4.38 -5.28
N ARG A 69 -6.67 3.90 -4.30
CA ARG A 69 -5.40 4.51 -3.90
C ARG A 69 -4.44 4.64 -5.08
N PHE A 70 -4.31 3.61 -5.90
CA PHE A 70 -3.44 3.64 -7.08
C PHE A 70 -3.96 4.61 -8.16
N CYS A 71 -5.27 4.77 -8.30
CA CYS A 71 -5.83 5.84 -9.12
C CYS A 71 -5.41 7.24 -8.62
N LEU A 72 -5.50 7.46 -7.30
CA LEU A 72 -5.11 8.74 -6.69
C LEU A 72 -3.59 8.97 -6.76
N TYR A 73 -2.78 7.93 -6.61
CA TYR A 73 -1.34 8.01 -6.85
C TYR A 73 -1.02 8.42 -8.29
N PHE A 74 -1.78 7.90 -9.26
CA PHE A 74 -1.61 8.29 -10.66
C PHE A 74 -1.93 9.77 -10.89
N GLU A 75 -3.02 10.29 -10.31
CA GLU A 75 -3.35 11.72 -10.35
C GLU A 75 -2.28 12.58 -9.69
N HIS A 76 -1.82 12.21 -8.50
CA HIS A 76 -0.78 12.95 -7.77
C HIS A 76 0.54 12.96 -8.54
N TRP A 77 0.91 11.84 -9.15
CA TRP A 77 2.07 11.78 -10.03
C TRP A 77 1.92 12.67 -11.27
N LEU A 78 0.71 12.73 -11.86
CA LEU A 78 0.43 13.53 -13.06
C LEU A 78 0.41 15.04 -12.77
N THR A 79 0.01 15.45 -11.56
CA THR A 79 -0.18 16.86 -11.18
C THR A 79 0.98 17.45 -10.38
N ARG A 80 1.90 16.63 -9.86
CA ARG A 80 3.08 17.10 -9.10
C ARG A 80 3.99 18.00 -9.96
N PRO A 81 4.26 19.26 -9.55
CA PRO A 81 5.22 20.12 -10.23
C PRO A 81 6.60 19.46 -10.30
N GLY A 82 7.27 19.52 -11.46
CA GLY A 82 8.59 18.89 -11.66
C GLY A 82 8.57 17.38 -11.95
N CYS A 83 7.45 16.68 -11.72
CA CYS A 83 7.21 15.34 -12.28
C CYS A 83 6.78 15.47 -13.74
N ALA A 84 7.67 16.00 -14.58
CA ALA A 84 7.43 16.24 -16.00
C ALA A 84 7.41 14.93 -16.80
N ARG A 85 6.43 14.05 -16.58
CA ARG A 85 6.26 12.76 -17.30
C ARG A 85 7.53 11.88 -17.37
N SER A 86 8.51 12.16 -16.52
CA SER A 86 9.83 11.55 -16.51
C SER A 86 9.98 10.80 -15.20
N PHE A 87 10.42 9.55 -15.29
CA PHE A 87 10.71 8.74 -14.12
C PHE A 87 11.97 9.30 -13.45
N SER A 88 11.97 9.40 -12.11
CA SER A 88 13.20 9.69 -11.39
C SER A 88 14.27 8.66 -11.79
N PRO A 89 15.49 9.07 -12.17
CA PRO A 89 16.57 8.13 -12.49
C PRO A 89 16.92 7.25 -11.28
N GLU A 90 16.72 7.76 -10.06
CA GLU A 90 16.92 7.03 -8.81
C GLU A 90 15.76 6.09 -8.47
N GLY A 91 14.65 6.15 -9.21
CA GLY A 91 13.45 5.38 -8.97
C GLY A 91 12.75 5.71 -7.64
N PRO A 92 11.86 4.83 -7.15
CA PRO A 92 11.17 5.03 -5.88
C PRO A 92 12.16 4.97 -4.71
N PRO A 93 11.92 5.72 -3.62
CA PRO A 93 12.75 5.65 -2.42
C PRO A 93 12.70 4.25 -1.81
N MET A 94 13.84 3.81 -1.29
CA MET A 94 13.95 2.59 -0.51
C MET A 94 13.67 2.91 0.96
N LEU A 95 12.73 2.19 1.57
CA LEU A 95 12.26 2.46 2.92
C LEU A 95 12.43 1.22 3.79
N ARG A 96 12.78 1.41 5.06
CA ARG A 96 12.87 0.33 6.05
C ARG A 96 11.67 0.42 6.98
N ILE A 97 10.83 -0.60 6.98
CA ILE A 97 9.67 -0.71 7.89
C ILE A 97 10.21 -0.98 9.30
N LYS A 98 9.94 -0.04 10.21
CA LYS A 98 10.31 -0.10 11.62
C LYS A 98 9.29 -0.90 12.42
N TYR A 99 8.02 -0.56 12.32
CA TYR A 99 6.90 -1.31 12.92
C TYR A 99 5.57 -0.94 12.26
N ILE A 100 4.55 -1.78 12.50
CA ILE A 100 3.18 -1.60 12.02
C ILE A 100 2.24 -1.57 13.23
N ALA A 101 1.49 -0.49 13.40
CA ALA A 101 0.50 -0.35 14.47
C ALA A 101 -0.93 -0.58 13.93
N LEU A 102 -1.77 -1.22 14.75
CA LEU A 102 -3.19 -1.43 14.50
C LEU A 102 -3.97 -0.69 15.61
N GLU A 103 -4.66 0.39 15.28
CA GLU A 103 -5.22 1.30 16.27
C GLU A 103 -6.66 1.73 15.95
N PRO A 104 -7.64 1.44 16.83
CA PRO A 104 -7.58 0.45 17.92
C PRO A 104 -7.32 -0.98 17.42
N ALA A 105 -6.97 -1.91 18.31
CA ALA A 105 -6.80 -3.31 17.89
C ALA A 105 -8.13 -3.91 17.39
N PRO A 106 -8.13 -4.73 16.32
CA PRO A 106 -9.34 -5.38 15.83
C PRO A 106 -9.98 -6.31 16.88
N LYS A 107 -11.32 -6.34 16.91
CA LYS A 107 -12.10 -7.19 17.82
C LYS A 107 -11.84 -8.67 17.52
N ALA A 108 -11.58 -9.45 18.57
CA ALA A 108 -11.31 -10.90 18.51
C ALA A 108 -10.02 -11.32 17.76
N LEU A 109 -9.09 -10.40 17.50
CA LEU A 109 -7.77 -10.75 16.97
C LEU A 109 -6.89 -11.34 18.10
N SER A 110 -6.57 -12.64 18.01
CA SER A 110 -5.63 -13.28 18.93
C SER A 110 -4.20 -13.00 18.49
N ALA A 111 -3.39 -12.34 19.32
CA ALA A 111 -1.99 -12.04 19.02
C ALA A 111 -1.16 -13.29 18.70
N ARG A 112 -1.49 -14.44 19.32
CA ARG A 112 -0.73 -15.70 19.20
C ARG A 112 -0.77 -16.36 17.82
N ASP A 113 -1.76 -16.02 16.99
CA ASP A 113 -1.93 -16.66 15.68
C ASP A 113 -1.87 -15.66 14.52
N CYS A 114 -1.33 -14.46 14.76
CA CYS A 114 -1.28 -13.42 13.75
C CYS A 114 0.12 -13.24 13.19
N PHE A 115 0.21 -13.00 11.88
CA PHE A 115 1.46 -12.67 11.21
C PHE A 115 1.21 -11.74 10.03
N PHE A 116 2.18 -10.86 9.73
CA PHE A 116 2.17 -10.09 8.51
C PHE A 116 2.92 -10.83 7.41
N SER A 117 2.47 -10.67 6.16
CA SER A 117 3.28 -10.97 4.99
C SER A 117 3.43 -9.71 4.14
N ILE A 118 4.66 -9.42 3.73
CA ILE A 118 5.03 -8.24 2.96
C ILE A 118 5.51 -8.72 1.60
N LEU A 119 4.89 -8.24 0.52
CA LEU A 119 5.28 -8.60 -0.83
C LEU A 119 5.63 -7.35 -1.62
N GLN A 120 6.74 -7.39 -2.33
CA GLN A 120 7.11 -6.35 -3.28
C GLN A 120 6.86 -6.83 -4.71
N SER A 121 6.39 -5.92 -5.57
CA SER A 121 6.27 -6.20 -7.01
C SER A 121 7.65 -6.60 -7.57
N GLY A 122 7.73 -7.74 -8.26
CA GLY A 122 9.00 -8.40 -8.65
C GLY A 122 9.31 -9.72 -7.93
N GLY A 123 8.41 -10.23 -7.06
CA GLY A 123 8.42 -11.63 -6.62
C GLY A 123 9.05 -11.91 -5.25
N ARG A 124 9.49 -10.89 -4.51
CA ARG A 124 9.97 -11.09 -3.13
C ARG A 124 8.80 -11.09 -2.15
N CYS A 125 8.60 -12.22 -1.48
CA CYS A 125 7.59 -12.42 -0.45
C CYS A 125 8.31 -12.63 0.89
N TRP A 126 8.02 -11.77 1.85
CA TRP A 126 8.38 -11.97 3.25
C TRP A 126 7.16 -12.44 4.02
N ARG A 127 7.36 -13.42 4.91
CA ARG A 127 6.38 -13.90 5.88
C ARG A 127 7.01 -13.71 7.26
N GLY A 128 6.35 -12.96 8.14
CA GLY A 128 6.75 -12.85 9.54
C GLY A 128 6.51 -14.16 10.28
N GLU A 129 7.39 -14.47 11.23
CA GLU A 129 7.37 -15.77 11.94
C GLU A 129 6.42 -15.79 13.14
N GLU A 130 6.17 -14.67 13.84
CA GLU A 130 5.13 -14.55 14.87
C GLU A 130 4.96 -13.08 15.31
N LEU A 131 3.74 -12.64 15.63
CA LEU A 131 3.52 -11.33 16.26
C LEU A 131 3.72 -11.42 17.77
N THR A 132 4.67 -10.66 18.30
CA THR A 132 4.88 -10.56 19.74
C THR A 132 4.15 -9.37 20.33
N ASP A 133 3.38 -9.62 21.37
CA ASP A 133 2.71 -8.60 22.18
C ASP A 133 3.77 -7.69 22.84
N SER A 134 3.64 -6.37 22.70
CA SER A 134 4.57 -5.38 23.30
C SER A 134 4.60 -5.40 24.82
N ARG A 135 3.75 -6.20 25.48
CA ARG A 135 3.74 -6.42 26.94
C ARG A 135 5.05 -6.98 27.50
N SER A 136 5.94 -7.55 26.70
CA SER A 136 7.24 -8.07 27.18
C SER A 136 8.37 -7.02 27.24
N LEU A 137 8.17 -5.80 26.72
CA LEU A 137 9.10 -4.69 26.94
C LEU A 137 8.67 -3.86 28.15
N GLY A 138 9.60 -3.70 29.09
CA GLY A 138 9.36 -3.22 30.45
C GLY A 138 8.50 -1.97 30.61
N SER A 139 7.56 -2.08 31.54
CA SER A 139 6.91 -1.04 32.36
C SER A 139 6.53 0.31 31.71
N LYS A 140 5.21 0.45 31.49
CA LYS A 140 4.39 1.66 31.30
C LYS A 140 4.35 2.25 29.88
N ILE A 141 3.64 1.58 28.96
CA ILE A 141 2.89 2.22 27.87
C ILE A 141 1.52 1.54 27.75
N LYS A 142 0.44 2.34 27.80
CA LYS A 142 -0.95 1.91 27.57
C LYS A 142 -1.29 2.11 26.08
N SER A 143 -2.18 1.25 25.56
CA SER A 143 -2.61 1.08 24.15
C SER A 143 -1.85 -0.01 23.39
N SER A 144 -2.62 -0.95 22.83
CA SER A 144 -2.20 -2.23 22.25
C SER A 144 -1.29 -2.04 21.04
N THR A 145 0.03 -2.07 21.25
CA THR A 145 1.03 -2.06 20.20
C THR A 145 1.32 -3.50 19.77
N VAL A 146 1.08 -3.82 18.50
CA VAL A 146 1.50 -5.10 17.93
C VAL A 146 2.87 -4.87 17.29
N GLY A 147 3.93 -5.36 17.93
CA GLY A 147 5.32 -5.17 17.49
C GLY A 147 5.92 -6.46 16.93
N LEU A 148 6.87 -6.32 16.00
CA LEU A 148 7.81 -7.38 15.66
C LEU A 148 8.80 -7.52 16.83
N ALA A 149 8.98 -8.72 17.40
CA ALA A 149 9.94 -8.92 18.49
C ALA A 149 11.37 -8.75 17.99
N THR A 150 12.12 -7.91 18.68
CA THR A 150 13.59 -7.92 18.68
C THR A 150 14.12 -9.15 19.44
N PRO A 151 15.07 -9.94 18.87
CA PRO A 151 15.88 -10.85 19.66
C PRO A 151 16.80 -10.07 20.62
N GLY A 152 16.90 -10.54 21.88
CA GLY A 152 17.57 -9.85 22.99
C GLY A 152 19.11 -9.78 22.96
N ARG A 153 19.75 -9.75 21.80
CA ARG A 153 21.19 -9.47 21.69
C ARG A 153 21.43 -8.37 20.67
N LYS A 154 22.03 -7.26 21.13
CA LYS A 154 22.62 -6.23 20.26
C LYS A 154 23.68 -6.89 19.38
N PRO A 155 23.53 -6.95 18.04
CA PRO A 155 24.66 -7.22 17.17
C PRO A 155 25.54 -5.97 17.16
N SER A 156 26.84 -6.17 17.28
CA SER A 156 27.87 -5.14 17.22
C SER A 156 27.74 -4.27 15.96
N LEU A 157 27.95 -2.96 16.13
CA LEU A 157 28.01 -1.97 15.07
C LEU A 157 28.95 -2.43 13.95
N GLU A 158 28.39 -2.68 12.77
CA GLU A 158 29.01 -2.40 11.48
C GLU A 158 27.89 -2.22 10.43
N TRP A 159 27.94 -1.09 9.73
CA TRP A 159 26.91 -0.64 8.78
C TRP A 159 27.12 -1.30 7.42
N ASP A 160 27.00 -2.62 7.36
CA ASP A 160 26.99 -3.33 6.09
C ASP A 160 25.54 -3.47 5.59
N TRP A 161 25.25 -2.83 4.45
CA TRP A 161 23.97 -2.88 3.77
C TRP A 161 23.87 -4.05 2.79
N GLY A 162 24.96 -4.78 2.56
CA GLY A 162 25.05 -5.95 1.68
C GLY A 162 24.67 -5.67 0.22
N PRO A 163 25.08 -6.53 -0.73
CA PRO A 163 24.48 -6.53 -2.06
C PRO A 163 23.00 -6.92 -1.94
N ILE A 164 22.16 -6.37 -2.82
CA ILE A 164 20.77 -6.83 -2.99
C ILE A 164 20.81 -8.26 -3.55
N GLY A 165 20.97 -9.27 -2.70
CA GLY A 165 21.15 -10.64 -3.15
C GLY A 165 21.29 -11.65 -2.01
N ASN A 166 20.30 -12.53 -1.88
CA ASN A 166 20.37 -13.87 -1.29
C ASN A 166 20.75 -14.05 0.20
N GLY A 167 20.69 -13.00 1.03
CA GLY A 167 20.84 -13.13 2.49
C GLY A 167 19.50 -13.32 3.24
N PRO A 168 19.48 -14.03 4.38
CA PRO A 168 18.30 -14.10 5.26
C PRO A 168 17.92 -12.70 5.77
N LEU A 169 16.63 -12.42 5.82
CA LEU A 169 16.09 -11.14 6.29
C LEU A 169 16.35 -10.99 7.79
N ASP A 170 17.22 -10.05 8.16
CA ASP A 170 17.54 -9.76 9.56
C ASP A 170 16.38 -9.03 10.25
N LEU A 171 15.60 -9.79 11.03
CA LEU A 171 14.49 -9.30 11.85
C LEU A 171 14.94 -8.42 13.03
N ALA A 172 16.23 -8.35 13.35
CA ALA A 172 16.75 -7.37 14.30
C ALA A 172 16.82 -5.95 13.70
N ARG A 173 16.68 -5.80 12.38
CA ARG A 173 16.87 -4.53 11.64
C ARG A 173 15.65 -4.07 10.80
N GLY A 174 14.55 -4.81 10.71
CA GLY A 174 13.34 -4.41 9.96
C GLY A 174 13.36 -4.72 8.45
N ALA A 175 12.19 -4.66 7.79
CA ALA A 175 12.03 -5.05 6.38
C ALA A 175 12.25 -3.88 5.41
N VAL A 176 13.17 -4.03 4.46
CA VAL A 176 13.45 -3.00 3.44
C VAL A 176 12.56 -3.22 2.20
N VAL A 177 11.88 -2.18 1.75
CA VAL A 177 10.91 -2.19 0.67
C VAL A 177 11.10 -1.02 -0.31
N ARG A 178 10.72 -1.22 -1.57
CA ARG A 178 10.82 -0.21 -2.65
C ARG A 178 9.72 -0.40 -3.68
N GLY A 179 9.15 0.70 -4.18
CA GLY A 179 8.11 0.66 -5.22
C GLY A 179 6.79 0.16 -4.67
N ASP A 180 6.10 -0.70 -5.42
CA ASP A 180 4.81 -1.28 -5.04
C ASP A 180 4.97 -2.38 -3.98
N VAL A 181 4.33 -2.17 -2.83
CA VAL A 181 4.39 -3.06 -1.67
C VAL A 181 2.98 -3.44 -1.25
N ARG A 182 2.75 -4.73 -1.06
CA ARG A 182 1.55 -5.31 -0.46
C ARG A 182 1.87 -5.77 0.96
N ILE A 183 0.98 -5.44 1.89
CA ILE A 183 1.02 -6.02 3.24
C ILE A 183 -0.31 -6.73 3.48
N ASP A 184 -0.23 -7.98 3.89
CA ASP A 184 -1.36 -8.78 4.35
C ASP A 184 -1.19 -9.09 5.84
N LEU A 185 -2.23 -8.91 6.65
CA LEU A 185 -2.32 -9.46 8.00
C LEU A 185 -3.12 -10.76 7.93
N HIS A 186 -2.56 -11.83 8.46
CA HIS A 186 -3.23 -13.12 8.62
C HIS A 186 -3.49 -13.38 10.09
N SER A 187 -4.57 -14.09 10.37
CA SER A 187 -4.86 -14.70 11.67
C SER A 187 -5.27 -16.13 11.40
N LYS A 188 -4.52 -17.09 11.94
CA LYS A 188 -4.61 -18.51 11.55
C LYS A 188 -4.48 -18.62 10.02
N ASP A 189 -5.35 -19.38 9.37
CA ASP A 189 -5.36 -19.54 7.91
C ASP A 189 -6.21 -18.50 7.16
N LYS A 190 -6.63 -17.40 7.82
CA LYS A 190 -7.50 -16.38 7.23
C LYS A 190 -6.82 -15.03 7.14
N ARG A 191 -6.91 -14.41 5.96
CA ARG A 191 -6.51 -13.01 5.77
C ARG A 191 -7.49 -12.09 6.49
N VAL A 192 -6.98 -11.33 7.44
CA VAL A 192 -7.70 -10.34 8.25
C VAL A 192 -7.88 -9.05 7.46
N LEU A 193 -6.77 -8.51 6.95
CA LEU A 193 -6.76 -7.30 6.12
C LEU A 193 -5.62 -7.34 5.10
N ARG A 194 -5.73 -6.47 4.10
CA ARG A 194 -4.71 -6.23 3.07
C ARG A 194 -4.64 -4.76 2.74
N PHE A 195 -3.48 -4.29 2.35
CA PHE A 195 -3.34 -3.03 1.65
C PHE A 195 -2.12 -3.03 0.74
N TRP A 196 -2.19 -2.21 -0.30
CA TRP A 196 -1.05 -1.89 -1.15
C TRP A 196 -0.67 -0.43 -1.02
N PHE A 197 0.61 -0.12 -1.08
CA PHE A 197 1.11 1.25 -1.18
C PHE A 197 2.33 1.28 -2.10
N HIS A 198 2.72 2.49 -2.51
CA HIS A 198 3.94 2.70 -3.27
C HIS A 198 4.88 3.62 -2.49
N THR A 199 6.16 3.26 -2.37
CA THR A 199 7.10 3.95 -1.46
C THR A 199 7.30 5.43 -1.78
N ALA A 200 7.15 5.86 -3.03
CA ALA A 200 7.25 7.29 -3.43
C ALA A 200 6.11 8.19 -2.91
N PHE A 201 5.09 7.61 -2.28
CA PHE A 201 3.95 8.33 -1.70
C PHE A 201 3.91 8.21 -0.17
N VAL A 202 4.97 7.68 0.44
CA VAL A 202 5.15 7.72 1.90
C VAL A 202 5.79 9.05 2.25
N GLU A 203 5.15 9.81 3.13
CA GLU A 203 5.60 11.14 3.56
C GLU A 203 5.98 11.10 5.04
N LYS A 204 7.08 11.79 5.41
CA LYS A 204 7.53 11.93 6.80
C LYS A 204 7.70 10.60 7.56
N GLY A 205 8.08 9.54 6.85
CA GLY A 205 8.30 8.21 7.44
C GLY A 205 7.04 7.53 7.99
N LEU A 206 5.85 7.97 7.61
CA LEU A 206 4.58 7.41 8.09
C LEU A 206 3.60 7.18 6.94
N LEU A 207 3.08 5.96 6.86
CA LEU A 207 1.88 5.65 6.09
C LEU A 207 0.75 5.30 7.05
N ARG A 208 -0.30 6.13 7.12
CA ARG A 208 -1.49 5.84 7.91
C ARG A 208 -2.69 5.62 6.99
N LEU A 209 -3.37 4.49 7.16
CA LEU A 209 -4.54 4.09 6.39
C LEU A 209 -5.72 3.81 7.32
N THR A 210 -6.82 4.52 7.11
CA THR A 210 -8.06 4.32 7.87
C THR A 210 -8.81 3.06 7.44
N LYS A 211 -9.82 2.64 8.20
CA LYS A 211 -10.65 1.47 7.93
C LYS A 211 -11.20 1.41 6.51
N ILE A 212 -11.68 2.54 5.99
CA ILE A 212 -12.25 2.62 4.63
C ILE A 212 -11.19 2.50 3.53
N GLU A 213 -9.91 2.68 3.88
CA GLU A 213 -8.76 2.58 2.98
C GLU A 213 -8.14 1.18 2.97
N LEU A 214 -8.62 0.23 3.78
CA LEU A 214 -8.04 -1.10 3.91
C LEU A 214 -8.87 -2.16 3.19
N ASP A 215 -8.23 -3.04 2.42
CA ASP A 215 -8.90 -4.14 1.71
C ASP A 215 -9.37 -5.21 2.71
N GLY A 216 -10.69 -5.42 2.81
CA GLY A 216 -11.31 -6.24 3.85
C GLY A 216 -12.08 -5.35 4.83
N PRO A 217 -11.40 -4.59 5.70
CA PRO A 217 -12.06 -3.73 6.70
C PRO A 217 -13.08 -2.73 6.14
N HIS A 218 -12.87 -2.18 4.93
CA HIS A 218 -13.84 -1.28 4.27
C HIS A 218 -15.24 -1.88 4.07
N LYS A 219 -15.37 -3.22 4.13
CA LYS A 219 -16.66 -3.91 4.00
C LYS A 219 -17.38 -4.08 5.34
N ASP A 220 -16.71 -3.87 6.47
CA ASP A 220 -17.28 -4.00 7.81
C ASP A 220 -18.05 -2.74 8.22
N ARG A 221 -19.11 -2.40 7.47
CA ARG A 221 -19.95 -1.21 7.70
C ARG A 221 -20.69 -1.24 9.04
N LYS A 222 -20.83 -2.42 9.66
CA LYS A 222 -21.51 -2.60 10.97
C LYS A 222 -20.53 -2.63 12.15
N CYS A 223 -19.24 -2.36 11.91
CA CYS A 223 -18.19 -2.32 12.94
C CYS A 223 -18.13 -3.56 13.84
N LYS A 224 -18.39 -4.74 13.26
CA LYS A 224 -18.41 -6.02 13.97
C LYS A 224 -17.00 -6.47 14.38
N HIS A 225 -16.03 -6.22 13.51
CA HIS A 225 -14.63 -6.64 13.67
C HIS A 225 -13.69 -5.47 13.86
N TYR A 226 -14.00 -4.33 13.25
CA TYR A 226 -13.20 -3.12 13.29
C TYR A 226 -14.02 -1.95 13.80
N GLU A 227 -13.50 -1.21 14.76
CA GLU A 227 -14.09 0.06 15.20
C GLU A 227 -14.10 1.09 14.07
N GLU A 228 -14.87 2.16 14.21
CA GLU A 228 -15.02 3.17 13.16
C GLU A 228 -13.70 3.92 12.92
N GLU A 229 -12.98 4.22 14.00
CA GLU A 229 -11.71 4.91 14.03
C GLU A 229 -10.51 4.00 13.69
N PHE A 230 -10.76 2.71 13.41
CA PHE A 230 -9.71 1.74 13.08
C PHE A 230 -8.79 2.24 11.97
N ALA A 231 -7.49 2.18 12.22
CA ALA A 231 -6.44 2.54 11.29
C ALA A 231 -5.23 1.61 11.42
N VAL A 232 -4.48 1.50 10.32
CA VAL A 232 -3.18 0.86 10.27
C VAL A 232 -2.13 1.92 9.97
N SER A 233 -1.11 2.00 10.82
CA SER A 233 0.02 2.91 10.66
C SER A 233 1.30 2.12 10.44
N VAL A 234 1.99 2.37 9.33
CA VAL A 234 3.32 1.80 9.03
C VAL A 234 4.35 2.89 9.24
N TYR A 235 5.26 2.67 10.18
CA TYR A 235 6.36 3.58 10.47
C TYR A 235 7.61 3.10 9.76
N PHE A 236 8.28 4.01 9.08
CA PHE A 236 9.52 3.77 8.36
C PHE A 236 10.65 4.55 9.04
N ASP A 237 11.87 4.03 8.95
CA ASP A 237 13.04 4.83 9.33
C ASP A 237 13.14 6.05 8.41
N THR A 238 13.56 7.18 8.98
CA THR A 238 13.80 8.40 8.21
C THR A 238 14.84 8.10 7.14
N ASN A 239 14.52 8.42 5.88
CA ASN A 239 15.46 8.30 4.78
C ASN A 239 16.48 9.43 4.90
N PRO A 240 17.76 9.18 5.26
CA PRO A 240 18.77 10.24 5.28
C PRO A 240 18.99 10.85 3.88
N ALA A 241 18.64 10.14 2.80
CA ALA A 241 18.72 10.68 1.43
C ALA A 241 17.61 11.69 1.07
N CYS A 242 16.71 12.03 1.99
CA CYS A 242 15.71 13.10 1.80
C CYS A 242 15.98 14.34 2.66
N GLU A 243 17.06 14.39 3.43
CA GLU A 243 17.42 15.60 4.21
C GLU A 243 18.19 16.64 3.37
N ASP A 244 18.72 16.26 2.20
CA ASP A 244 19.52 17.12 1.32
C ASP A 244 18.92 17.31 -0.09
N ALA A 245 17.62 17.59 -0.21
CA ALA A 245 16.97 17.98 -1.48
C ALA A 245 16.12 19.24 -1.36
#